data_AF-A0A0Q4DIH9-F1
#
_entry.id   AF-A0A0Q4DIH9-F1
#
_cell.length_a   1.000
_cell.length_b   1.000
_cell.length_c   1.000
_cell.angle_alpha   90.00
_cell.angle_beta   90.00
_cell.angle_gamma   90.00
#
_symmetry.space_group_name_H-M   'P 1'
#
loop_
_entity.id
_entity.type
_entity.pdbx_description
1 polymer ?
#
loop_
_entity_poly.entity_id
_entity_poly.type
_entity_poly.pdbx_seq_one_letter_code
_entity_poly.pdbx_strand_id
1 'polypeptide(L)'
;MYVPIEKNADYEGYVNFTFQNYHFELKSIFSEPYFPLILNAMFKYTQDWKQALNAVYFINFLSSSVFYIWFAYRRDVKYWIKILFFAFSYILFTYTVLRNSPAYFLFGFLIFYLLLGRRFWAGYFGFLTHISSLPALAATFLGFGKPTYKQFFLILLGAITFSGLLSLSYFAHITAKLDTYTDPSIAEKYGVNIFHKIYFVMIIGLTLLIYKNRKTAIYNNFYCAIFLIYLILYFLNPVMAYRFSYYIIIYLAVYPFYGKLKYDKILNIVFSIVLVFLFYNVFYSSHIDLKLLK
;
A
#
# COMPACT_ATOMS: atom_id res chain seq x y z
N MET A 1 7.99 10.33 19.38
CA MET A 1 6.71 9.59 19.41
C MET A 1 7.01 8.19 19.95
N TYR A 2 6.64 7.89 21.20
CA TYR A 2 6.73 6.52 21.74
C TYR A 2 5.46 5.80 21.29
N VAL A 3 5.55 5.04 20.19
CA VAL A 3 4.46 4.15 19.79
C VAL A 3 4.71 2.83 20.53
N PRO A 4 3.87 2.42 21.50
CA PRO A 4 4.02 1.12 22.13
C PRO A 4 3.83 0.06 21.05
N ILE A 5 4.94 -0.54 20.63
CA ILE A 5 5.02 -1.45 19.47
C ILE A 5 4.10 -2.65 19.66
N GLU A 6 3.91 -3.07 20.92
CA GLU A 6 3.03 -4.14 21.34
C GLU A 6 1.55 -3.87 21.03
N LYS A 7 1.16 -2.60 20.83
CA LYS A 7 -0.21 -2.22 20.45
C LYS A 7 -0.43 -2.17 18.93
N ASN A 8 0.59 -2.45 18.13
CA ASN A 8 0.40 -2.53 16.68
C ASN A 8 -0.43 -3.77 16.32
N ALA A 9 -1.43 -3.61 15.45
CA ALA A 9 -2.24 -4.69 14.93
C ALA A 9 -1.41 -5.81 14.25
N ASP A 10 -0.27 -5.49 13.65
CA ASP A 10 0.61 -6.47 13.00
C ASP A 10 1.75 -6.98 13.91
N TYR A 11 1.74 -6.60 15.20
CA TYR A 11 2.82 -6.90 16.15
C TYR A 11 3.12 -8.39 16.28
N GLU A 12 2.10 -9.23 16.51
CA GLU A 12 2.29 -10.69 16.60
C GLU A 12 2.86 -11.26 15.31
N GLY A 13 2.43 -10.71 14.17
CA GLY A 13 2.98 -11.03 12.86
C GLY A 13 4.48 -10.76 12.77
N TYR A 14 4.97 -9.67 13.39
CA TYR A 14 6.39 -9.33 13.45
C TYR A 14 7.19 -10.21 14.40
N VAL A 15 6.61 -10.57 15.55
CA VAL A 15 7.24 -11.49 16.53
C VAL A 15 7.43 -12.89 15.92
N ASN A 16 6.50 -13.34 15.07
CA ASN A 16 6.64 -14.65 14.42
C ASN A 16 7.85 -14.74 13.47
N PHE A 17 8.32 -13.62 12.92
CA PHE A 17 9.53 -13.60 12.10
C PHE A 17 10.83 -13.64 12.91
N THR A 18 10.76 -13.34 14.20
CA THR A 18 11.97 -13.24 15.04
C THR A 18 12.60 -14.59 15.34
N PHE A 19 11.82 -15.67 15.23
CA PHE A 19 12.28 -17.04 15.42
C PHE A 19 12.66 -17.74 14.11
N GLN A 20 12.59 -17.03 12.97
CA GLN A 20 12.95 -17.57 11.67
C GLN A 20 14.39 -17.19 11.32
N ASN A 21 15.31 -18.16 11.39
CA ASN A 21 16.64 -18.00 10.82
C ASN A 21 16.50 -17.84 9.30
N TYR A 22 16.65 -16.59 8.85
CA TYR A 22 16.50 -16.26 7.44
C TYR A 22 17.82 -16.48 6.69
N HIS A 23 17.81 -17.44 5.76
CA HIS A 23 18.89 -17.63 4.79
C HIS A 23 18.43 -17.14 3.42
N PHE A 24 19.28 -16.38 2.72
CA PHE A 24 18.95 -15.89 1.39
C PHE A 24 18.99 -17.04 0.39
N GLU A 25 17.82 -17.59 0.05
CA GLU A 25 17.62 -18.60 -0.97
C GLU A 25 16.76 -18.06 -2.11
N LEU A 26 16.83 -18.65 -3.31
CA LEU A 26 16.04 -18.17 -4.46
C LEU A 26 14.52 -18.20 -4.17
N LYS A 27 14.07 -19.18 -3.38
CA LYS A 27 12.68 -19.33 -2.91
C LYS A 27 12.28 -18.20 -1.97
N SER A 28 13.25 -17.68 -1.21
CA SER A 28 13.04 -16.65 -0.21
C SER A 28 12.72 -15.26 -0.80
N ILE A 29 13.06 -15.04 -2.08
CA ILE A 29 12.67 -13.85 -2.85
C ILE A 29 11.14 -13.73 -2.94
N PHE A 30 10.43 -14.86 -3.03
CA PHE A 30 8.96 -14.90 -3.13
C PHE A 30 8.27 -14.87 -1.75
N SER A 31 9.03 -14.93 -0.66
CA SER A 31 8.53 -14.96 0.72
C SER A 31 8.71 -13.63 1.46
N GLU A 32 8.81 -12.49 0.75
CA GLU A 32 8.97 -11.15 1.32
C GLU A 32 10.30 -10.98 2.10
N PRO A 33 11.46 -11.05 1.42
CA PRO A 33 12.77 -11.24 2.06
C PRO A 33 13.23 -10.04 2.89
N TYR A 34 12.73 -8.85 2.58
CA TYR A 34 13.18 -7.58 3.17
C TYR A 34 13.03 -7.53 4.69
N PHE A 35 11.83 -7.82 5.20
CA PHE A 35 11.53 -7.62 6.61
C PHE A 35 12.33 -8.58 7.50
N PRO A 36 12.37 -9.90 7.24
CA PRO A 36 13.20 -10.83 8.01
C PRO A 36 14.69 -10.52 7.90
N LEU A 37 15.17 -10.10 6.73
CA LEU A 37 16.59 -9.78 6.52
C LEU A 37 17.04 -8.59 7.37
N ILE A 38 16.26 -7.50 7.38
CA ILE A 38 16.59 -6.34 8.22
C ILE A 38 16.44 -6.68 9.70
N LEU A 39 15.36 -7.37 10.09
CA LEU A 39 15.15 -7.75 11.48
C LEU A 39 16.31 -8.61 12.01
N ASN A 40 16.73 -9.63 11.26
CA ASN A 40 17.85 -10.49 11.63
C ASN A 40 19.19 -9.74 11.64
N ALA A 41 19.41 -8.82 10.69
CA ALA A 41 20.58 -7.96 10.69
C ALA A 41 20.63 -7.08 11.95
N MET A 42 19.52 -6.43 12.31
CA MET A 42 19.43 -5.58 13.51
C MET A 42 19.55 -6.40 14.79
N PHE A 43 18.97 -7.60 14.83
CA PHE A 43 19.10 -8.53 15.96
C PHE A 43 20.56 -8.95 16.18
N LYS A 44 21.32 -9.21 15.12
CA LYS A 44 22.76 -9.52 15.22
C LYS A 44 23.55 -8.43 15.96
N TYR A 45 23.17 -7.15 15.82
CA TYR A 45 23.84 -6.03 16.49
C TYR A 45 23.29 -5.74 17.89
N THR A 46 21.97 -5.86 18.08
CA THR A 46 21.30 -5.46 19.33
C THR A 46 21.23 -6.58 20.36
N GLN A 47 21.20 -7.84 19.93
CA GLN A 47 20.99 -9.03 20.76
C GLN A 47 19.69 -8.97 21.60
N ASP A 48 18.77 -8.08 21.25
CA ASP A 48 17.48 -7.86 21.89
C ASP A 48 16.43 -7.65 20.80
N TRP A 49 15.39 -8.48 20.79
CA TRP A 49 14.39 -8.45 19.73
C TRP A 49 13.51 -7.20 19.75
N LYS A 50 13.25 -6.61 20.92
CA LYS A 50 12.49 -5.35 21.01
C LYS A 50 13.32 -4.21 20.43
N GLN A 51 14.62 -4.19 20.72
CA GLN A 51 15.53 -3.19 20.15
C GLN A 51 15.70 -3.38 18.63
N ALA A 52 15.84 -4.62 18.17
CA ALA A 52 15.89 -4.94 16.74
C ALA A 52 14.62 -4.49 16.01
N LEU A 53 13.44 -4.76 16.59
CA LEU A 53 12.16 -4.33 16.04
C LEU A 53 12.05 -2.80 16.03
N ASN A 54 12.41 -2.13 17.12
CA ASN A 54 12.49 -0.65 17.17
C ASN A 54 13.36 -0.07 16.04
N ALA A 55 14.51 -0.69 15.74
CA ALA A 55 15.36 -0.29 14.64
C ALA A 55 14.65 -0.46 13.27
N VAL A 56 13.89 -1.53 13.06
CA VAL A 56 13.07 -1.71 11.84
C VAL A 56 12.01 -0.62 11.73
N TYR A 57 11.32 -0.29 12.83
CA TYR A 57 10.37 0.83 12.87
C TYR A 57 11.05 2.15 12.48
N PHE A 58 12.24 2.41 12.99
CA PHE A 58 13.00 3.62 12.68
C PHE A 58 13.42 3.68 11.20
N ILE A 59 13.92 2.58 10.63
CA ILE A 59 14.27 2.49 9.20
C ILE A 59 13.03 2.76 8.33
N ASN A 60 11.90 2.18 8.70
CA ASN A 60 10.65 2.38 7.98
C ASN A 60 10.11 3.82 8.13
N PHE A 61 10.29 4.44 9.29
CA PHE A 61 10.00 5.86 9.52
C PHE A 61 10.84 6.78 8.63
N LEU A 62 12.15 6.53 8.52
CA LEU A 62 13.03 7.28 7.62
C LEU A 62 12.59 7.11 6.17
N SER A 63 12.31 5.88 5.75
CA SER A 63 11.84 5.56 4.39
C SER A 63 10.53 6.25 4.05
N SER A 64 9.59 6.25 4.99
CA SER A 64 8.31 6.97 4.89
C SER A 64 8.53 8.47 4.77
N SER A 65 9.40 9.04 5.60
CA SER A 65 9.72 10.46 5.58
C SER A 65 10.32 10.88 4.23
N VAL A 66 11.27 10.11 3.68
CA VAL A 66 11.83 10.35 2.35
C VAL A 66 10.74 10.34 1.28
N PHE A 67 9.83 9.36 1.32
CA PHE A 67 8.73 9.28 0.37
C PHE A 67 7.80 10.49 0.45
N TYR A 68 7.34 10.88 1.64
CA TYR A 68 6.40 12.01 1.77
C TYR A 68 7.05 13.37 1.50
N ILE A 69 8.33 13.55 1.83
CA ILE A 69 9.10 14.73 1.43
C ILE A 69 9.16 14.80 -0.10
N TRP A 70 9.57 13.72 -0.76
CA TRP A 70 9.59 13.65 -2.22
C TRP A 70 8.21 13.96 -2.83
N PHE A 71 7.14 13.42 -2.25
CA PHE A 71 5.77 13.57 -2.71
C PHE A 71 5.27 15.01 -2.53
N ALA A 72 5.61 15.66 -1.41
CA ALA A 72 5.30 17.05 -1.13
C ALA A 72 5.88 17.98 -2.22
N TYR A 73 7.10 17.71 -2.69
CA TYR A 73 7.77 18.51 -3.73
C TYR A 73 7.25 18.29 -5.16
N ARG A 74 6.38 17.31 -5.43
CA ARG A 74 5.86 17.05 -6.79
C ARG A 74 4.86 18.13 -7.22
N ARG A 75 5.26 19.06 -8.10
CA ARG A 75 4.37 20.16 -8.55
C ARG A 75 3.19 19.71 -9.40
N ASP A 76 3.33 18.56 -10.07
CA ASP A 76 2.32 18.03 -11.01
C ASP A 76 1.16 17.31 -10.30
N VAL A 77 1.24 17.14 -8.98
CA VAL A 77 0.22 16.51 -8.14
C VAL A 77 -0.55 17.58 -7.36
N LYS A 78 -1.87 17.42 -7.27
CA LYS A 78 -2.74 18.36 -6.55
C LYS A 78 -2.48 18.37 -5.06
N TYR A 79 -2.50 19.57 -4.48
CA TYR A 79 -2.23 19.78 -3.07
C TYR A 79 -3.20 19.03 -2.15
N TRP A 80 -4.52 19.13 -2.39
CA TRP A 80 -5.50 18.40 -1.60
C TRP A 80 -5.35 16.86 -1.68
N ILE A 81 -4.92 16.33 -2.83
CA ILE A 81 -4.64 14.90 -2.99
C ILE A 81 -3.44 14.50 -2.11
N LYS A 82 -2.40 15.34 -2.06
CA LYS A 82 -1.25 15.10 -1.19
C LYS A 82 -1.63 15.09 0.27
N ILE A 83 -2.45 16.05 0.69
CA ILE A 83 -2.94 16.14 2.06
C ILE A 83 -3.77 14.92 2.42
N LEU A 84 -4.76 14.58 1.59
CA LEU A 84 -5.61 13.41 1.78
C LEU A 84 -4.76 12.15 1.92
N PHE A 85 -3.84 11.93 0.98
CA PHE A 85 -2.99 10.77 1.01
C PHE A 85 -2.12 10.74 2.27
N PHE A 86 -1.43 11.83 2.61
CA PHE A 86 -0.61 11.92 3.82
C PHE A 86 -1.43 11.62 5.08
N ALA A 87 -2.59 12.25 5.22
CA ALA A 87 -3.45 12.13 6.39
C ALA A 87 -3.90 10.68 6.66
N PHE A 88 -4.21 9.92 5.60
CA PHE A 88 -4.70 8.54 5.74
C PHE A 88 -3.59 7.49 5.70
N SER A 89 -2.45 7.77 5.08
CA SER A 89 -1.41 6.77 4.86
C SER A 89 -0.15 6.95 5.71
N TYR A 90 0.12 8.14 6.27
CA TYR A 90 1.38 8.38 6.97
C TYR A 90 1.55 7.47 8.18
N ILE A 91 0.60 7.47 9.13
CA ILE A 91 0.69 6.62 10.33
C ILE A 91 0.70 5.14 9.95
N LEU A 92 -0.16 4.75 9.01
CA LEU A 92 -0.27 3.38 8.55
C LEU A 92 1.08 2.87 7.98
N PHE A 93 1.65 3.60 7.01
CA PHE A 93 2.88 3.19 6.36
C PHE A 93 4.11 3.38 7.23
N THR A 94 4.07 4.31 8.18
CA THR A 94 5.22 4.56 9.06
C THR A 94 5.28 3.52 10.17
N TYR A 95 4.14 3.17 10.76
CA TYR A 95 4.09 2.41 12.00
C TYR A 95 3.30 1.11 11.91
N THR A 96 2.29 0.99 11.06
CA THR A 96 1.45 -0.22 11.04
C THR A 96 2.01 -1.30 10.12
N VAL A 97 2.14 -1.02 8.82
CA VAL A 97 2.41 -2.02 7.76
C VAL A 97 3.88 -2.02 7.32
N LEU A 98 4.79 -2.26 8.26
CA LEU A 98 6.25 -2.18 8.05
C LEU A 98 6.76 -3.07 6.91
N ARG A 99 6.16 -4.25 6.74
CA ARG A 99 6.51 -5.22 5.68
C ARG A 99 6.19 -4.72 4.28
N ASN A 100 5.11 -3.95 4.14
CA ASN A 100 4.53 -3.59 2.83
C ASN A 100 4.89 -2.17 2.41
N SER A 101 5.23 -1.30 3.37
CA SER A 101 5.44 0.12 3.12
C SER A 101 6.54 0.41 2.11
N PRO A 102 7.73 -0.22 2.17
CA PRO A 102 8.76 -0.04 1.15
C PRO A 102 8.28 -0.41 -0.26
N ALA A 103 7.51 -1.49 -0.40
CA ALA A 103 6.90 -1.89 -1.67
C ALA A 103 5.94 -0.81 -2.20
N TYR A 104 5.08 -0.28 -1.34
CA TYR A 104 4.15 0.80 -1.70
C TYR A 104 4.86 2.09 -2.11
N PHE A 105 5.95 2.46 -1.41
CA PHE A 105 6.75 3.63 -1.77
C PHE A 105 7.43 3.46 -3.13
N LEU A 106 8.11 2.33 -3.35
CA LEU A 106 8.76 2.02 -4.63
C LEU A 106 7.76 1.95 -5.78
N PHE A 107 6.57 1.40 -5.54
CA PHE A 107 5.45 1.44 -6.48
C PHE A 107 5.04 2.88 -6.80
N GLY A 108 4.85 3.74 -5.78
CA GLY A 108 4.48 5.14 -5.98
C GLY A 108 5.51 5.92 -6.81
N PHE A 109 6.81 5.73 -6.53
CA PHE A 109 7.89 6.29 -7.35
C PHE A 109 7.80 5.79 -8.79
N LEU A 110 7.71 4.48 -9.00
CA LEU A 110 7.67 3.87 -10.32
C LEU A 110 6.50 4.42 -11.15
N ILE A 111 5.28 4.38 -10.60
CA ILE A 111 4.08 4.83 -11.30
C ILE A 111 4.18 6.31 -11.66
N PHE A 112 4.67 7.15 -10.74
CA PHE A 112 4.87 8.57 -11.02
C PHE A 112 5.77 8.79 -12.24
N TYR A 113 6.94 8.14 -12.28
CA TYR A 113 7.86 8.28 -13.40
C TYR A 113 7.30 7.70 -14.70
N LEU A 114 6.66 6.53 -14.65
CA LEU A 114 6.07 5.91 -15.83
C LEU A 114 4.92 6.75 -16.42
N LEU A 115 4.10 7.40 -15.59
CA LEU A 115 3.05 8.33 -16.02
C LEU A 115 3.62 9.57 -16.73
N LEU A 116 4.86 9.96 -16.42
CA LEU A 116 5.60 11.00 -17.13
C LEU A 116 6.37 10.50 -18.35
N GLY A 117 6.21 9.21 -18.72
CA GLY A 117 6.97 8.59 -19.81
C GLY A 117 8.44 8.35 -19.49
N ARG A 118 8.82 8.38 -18.21
CA ARG A 118 10.21 8.18 -17.74
C ARG A 118 10.37 6.79 -17.13
N ARG A 119 11.59 6.25 -17.21
CA ARG A 119 11.93 4.96 -16.59
C ARG A 119 12.47 5.20 -15.17
N PHE A 120 12.05 4.35 -14.22
CA PHE A 120 12.60 4.33 -12.87
C PHE A 120 12.92 2.89 -12.46
N TRP A 121 14.12 2.43 -12.79
CA TRP A 121 14.53 1.04 -12.61
C TRP A 121 14.50 0.58 -11.15
N ALA A 122 14.82 1.48 -10.20
CA ALA A 122 14.83 1.13 -8.79
C ALA A 122 13.43 0.76 -8.24
N GLY A 123 12.35 1.20 -8.90
CA GLY A 123 10.99 0.84 -8.52
C GLY A 123 10.70 -0.66 -8.64
N TYR A 124 11.39 -1.37 -9.53
CA TYR A 124 11.22 -2.82 -9.69
C TYR A 124 11.79 -3.61 -8.52
N PHE A 125 12.73 -3.04 -7.75
CA PHE A 125 13.19 -3.65 -6.51
C PHE A 125 12.09 -3.74 -5.44
N GLY A 126 10.93 -3.09 -5.64
CA GLY A 126 9.74 -3.31 -4.81
C GLY A 126 9.36 -4.79 -4.73
N PHE A 127 9.57 -5.57 -5.80
CA PHE A 127 9.32 -7.01 -5.79
C PHE A 127 10.19 -7.76 -4.77
N LEU A 128 11.41 -7.30 -4.53
CA LEU A 128 12.28 -7.84 -3.49
C LEU A 128 11.83 -7.43 -2.09
N THR A 129 10.97 -6.42 -1.94
CA THR A 129 10.47 -6.02 -0.62
C THR A 129 9.23 -6.80 -0.22
N HIS A 130 8.29 -6.95 -1.16
CA HIS A 130 7.05 -7.68 -0.93
C HIS A 130 6.42 -8.09 -2.28
N ILE A 131 5.84 -9.29 -2.35
CA ILE A 131 5.20 -9.80 -3.59
C ILE A 131 4.04 -8.93 -4.06
N SER A 132 3.43 -8.19 -3.13
CA SER A 132 2.37 -7.23 -3.46
C SER A 132 2.81 -6.19 -4.49
N SER A 133 4.11 -5.99 -4.76
CA SER A 133 4.63 -5.12 -5.83
C SER A 133 4.38 -5.64 -7.26
N LEU A 134 3.72 -6.78 -7.47
CA LEU A 134 3.33 -7.26 -8.82
C LEU A 134 2.60 -6.20 -9.69
N PRO A 135 1.73 -5.32 -9.16
CA PRO A 135 1.15 -4.23 -9.93
C PRO A 135 2.20 -3.28 -10.53
N ALA A 136 3.39 -3.16 -9.92
CA ALA A 136 4.51 -2.38 -10.47
C ALA A 136 4.99 -2.95 -11.80
N LEU A 137 5.11 -4.28 -11.89
CA LEU A 137 5.45 -4.98 -13.13
C LEU A 137 4.31 -4.86 -14.14
N ALA A 138 3.07 -5.06 -13.70
CA ALA A 138 1.89 -4.92 -14.56
C ALA A 138 1.79 -3.52 -15.20
N ALA A 139 2.13 -2.45 -14.47
CA ALA A 139 2.14 -1.09 -15.00
C ALA A 139 3.04 -0.90 -16.22
N THR A 140 4.16 -1.61 -16.25
CA THR A 140 5.15 -1.52 -17.34
C THR A 140 4.65 -2.21 -18.60
N PHE A 141 4.02 -3.38 -18.46
CA PHE A 141 3.51 -4.15 -19.59
C PHE A 141 2.18 -3.63 -20.13
N LEU A 142 1.28 -3.20 -19.25
CA LEU A 142 -0.04 -2.69 -19.64
C LEU A 142 0.03 -1.26 -20.20
N GLY A 143 0.95 -0.46 -19.68
CA GLY A 143 1.07 0.97 -19.99
C GLY A 143 -0.16 1.78 -19.58
N PHE A 144 -0.19 3.05 -19.99
CA PHE A 144 -1.24 4.01 -19.62
C PHE A 144 -2.05 4.51 -20.83
N GLY A 145 -2.02 3.75 -21.93
CA GLY A 145 -2.85 3.99 -23.10
C GLY A 145 -4.33 3.66 -22.85
N LYS A 146 -5.19 3.94 -23.85
CA LYS A 146 -6.60 3.56 -23.81
C LYS A 146 -6.76 2.03 -23.73
N PRO A 147 -7.73 1.51 -22.94
CA PRO A 147 -8.13 0.10 -22.91
C PRO A 147 -8.29 -0.51 -24.30
N THR A 148 -7.54 -1.57 -24.58
CA THR A 148 -7.70 -2.40 -25.78
C THR A 148 -8.02 -3.85 -25.42
N TYR A 149 -8.72 -4.56 -26.30
CA TYR A 149 -9.00 -6.00 -26.13
C TYR A 149 -7.72 -6.84 -25.99
N LYS A 150 -6.62 -6.44 -26.65
CA LYS A 150 -5.31 -7.10 -26.52
C LYS A 150 -4.80 -7.09 -25.07
N GLN A 151 -4.92 -5.95 -24.38
CA GLN A 151 -4.50 -5.85 -22.97
C GLN A 151 -5.41 -6.63 -22.05
N PHE A 152 -6.72 -6.68 -22.31
CA PHE A 152 -7.61 -7.56 -21.57
C PHE A 152 -7.19 -9.02 -21.68
N PHE A 153 -6.85 -9.48 -22.90
CA PHE A 153 -6.35 -10.83 -23.11
C PHE A 153 -5.02 -11.09 -22.39
N LEU A 154 -4.11 -10.11 -22.36
CA LEU A 154 -2.85 -10.22 -21.59
C LEU A 154 -3.09 -10.32 -20.08
N ILE A 155 -4.06 -9.57 -19.53
CA ILE A 155 -4.44 -9.66 -18.12
C ILE A 155 -5.00 -11.06 -17.82
N LEU A 156 -5.89 -11.56 -18.68
CA LEU A 156 -6.49 -12.89 -18.53
C LEU A 156 -5.43 -14.00 -18.62
N LEU A 157 -4.56 -13.94 -19.62
CA LEU A 157 -3.44 -14.87 -19.78
C LEU A 157 -2.52 -14.84 -18.55
N GLY A 158 -2.15 -13.64 -18.09
CA GLY A 158 -1.34 -13.46 -16.89
C GLY A 158 -2.00 -14.05 -15.64
N ALA A 159 -3.32 -13.88 -15.48
CA ALA A 159 -4.07 -14.47 -14.38
C ALA A 159 -4.11 -16.01 -14.45
N ILE A 160 -4.31 -16.59 -15.65
CA ILE A 160 -4.28 -18.05 -15.85
C ILE A 160 -2.88 -18.61 -15.56
N THR A 161 -1.83 -17.98 -16.09
CA THR A 161 -0.44 -18.38 -15.84
C THR A 161 -0.11 -18.27 -14.36
N PHE A 162 -0.49 -17.17 -13.70
CA PHE A 162 -0.25 -17.00 -12.27
C PHE A 162 -1.02 -18.03 -11.44
N SER A 163 -2.27 -18.34 -11.79
CA SER A 163 -3.05 -19.40 -11.15
C SER A 163 -2.36 -20.77 -11.29
N GLY A 164 -1.84 -21.09 -12.48
CA GLY A 164 -1.02 -22.28 -12.69
C GLY A 164 0.24 -22.30 -11.83
N LEU A 165 0.95 -21.17 -11.72
CA LEU A 165 2.13 -21.04 -10.86
C LEU A 165 1.79 -21.21 -9.37
N LEU A 166 0.63 -20.75 -8.91
CA LEU A 166 0.20 -20.91 -7.51
C LEU A 166 0.09 -22.38 -7.07
N SER A 167 -0.04 -23.32 -8.01
CA SER A 167 -0.04 -24.76 -7.71
C SER A 167 1.34 -25.33 -7.32
N LEU A 168 2.42 -24.58 -7.58
CA LEU A 168 3.77 -24.99 -7.20
C LEU A 168 3.97 -24.87 -5.69
N SER A 169 4.69 -25.82 -5.10
CA SER A 169 4.99 -25.84 -3.65
C SER A 169 5.66 -24.56 -3.12
N TYR A 170 6.35 -23.81 -3.99
CA TYR A 170 6.94 -22.50 -3.67
C TYR A 170 5.93 -21.42 -3.33
N PHE A 171 4.68 -21.55 -3.76
CA PHE A 171 3.61 -20.60 -3.51
C PHE A 171 2.63 -21.08 -2.43
N ALA A 172 2.91 -22.21 -1.77
CA ALA A 172 2.05 -22.79 -0.75
C ALA A 172 1.77 -21.83 0.43
N HIS A 173 2.71 -20.93 0.77
CA HIS A 173 2.49 -19.89 1.79
C HIS A 173 1.50 -18.81 1.33
N ILE A 174 1.41 -18.55 0.02
CA ILE A 174 0.48 -17.60 -0.56
C ILE A 174 -0.91 -18.21 -0.64
N THR A 175 -1.01 -19.46 -1.10
CA THR A 175 -2.28 -20.18 -1.14
C THR A 175 -2.83 -20.38 0.27
N ALA A 176 -2.00 -20.78 1.25
CA ALA A 176 -2.44 -20.91 2.65
C ALA A 176 -2.97 -19.59 3.24
N LYS A 177 -2.32 -18.45 2.95
CA LYS A 177 -2.86 -17.12 3.33
C LYS A 177 -4.18 -16.86 2.61
N LEU A 178 -4.27 -17.14 1.32
CA LEU A 178 -5.48 -16.93 0.52
C LEU A 178 -6.65 -17.74 1.08
N ASP A 179 -6.42 -19.02 1.34
CA ASP A 179 -7.36 -19.98 1.92
C ASP A 179 -7.81 -19.55 3.32
N THR A 180 -6.89 -19.05 4.15
CA THR A 180 -7.22 -18.49 5.47
C THR A 180 -8.18 -17.30 5.37
N TYR A 181 -8.02 -16.45 4.36
CA TYR A 181 -8.90 -15.30 4.16
C TYR A 181 -10.21 -15.68 3.44
N THR A 182 -10.26 -16.74 2.63
CA THR A 182 -11.46 -17.16 1.91
C THR A 182 -12.32 -18.17 2.66
N ASP A 183 -11.80 -18.81 3.71
CA ASP A 183 -12.58 -19.69 4.60
C ASP A 183 -13.70 -18.90 5.28
N PRO A 184 -15.00 -19.23 5.05
CA PRO A 184 -16.13 -18.49 5.61
C PRO A 184 -16.15 -18.44 7.14
N SER A 185 -15.69 -19.51 7.80
CA SER A 185 -15.65 -19.61 9.27
C SER A 185 -14.59 -18.70 9.88
N ILE A 186 -13.54 -18.41 9.10
CA ILE A 186 -12.44 -17.51 9.45
C ILE A 186 -12.76 -16.08 8.98
N ALA A 187 -13.43 -15.88 7.84
CA ALA A 187 -13.81 -14.57 7.31
C ALA A 187 -14.80 -13.82 8.23
N GLU A 188 -15.72 -14.54 8.88
CA GLU A 188 -16.56 -14.00 9.96
C GLU A 188 -15.74 -13.63 11.21
N LYS A 189 -14.72 -14.43 11.54
CA LYS A 189 -13.82 -14.25 12.69
C LYS A 189 -12.75 -13.16 12.47
N TYR A 190 -12.38 -12.87 11.23
CA TYR A 190 -11.31 -11.93 10.83
C TYR A 190 -11.81 -10.61 10.22
N GLY A 191 -13.04 -10.20 10.56
CA GLY A 191 -13.34 -8.76 10.62
C GLY A 191 -13.82 -8.11 9.33
N VAL A 192 -14.64 -8.79 8.52
CA VAL A 192 -15.48 -8.09 7.52
C VAL A 192 -16.50 -7.19 8.25
N ASN A 193 -16.05 -6.01 8.62
CA ASN A 193 -16.85 -4.99 9.30
C ASN A 193 -17.51 -4.03 8.27
N ILE A 194 -18.55 -3.29 8.70
CA ILE A 194 -19.20 -2.20 7.95
C ILE A 194 -18.19 -1.22 7.32
N PHE A 195 -17.05 -1.04 7.98
CA PHE A 195 -15.92 -0.28 7.46
C PHE A 195 -15.53 -0.68 6.03
N HIS A 196 -15.43 -1.98 5.72
CA HIS A 196 -15.03 -2.43 4.38
C HIS A 196 -16.06 -2.05 3.32
N LYS A 197 -17.36 -2.09 3.66
CA LYS A 197 -18.45 -1.69 2.77
C LYS A 197 -18.41 -0.17 2.51
N ILE A 198 -18.23 0.62 3.56
CA ILE A 198 -18.07 2.08 3.46
C ILE A 198 -16.84 2.41 2.61
N TYR A 199 -15.73 1.74 2.87
CA TYR A 199 -14.48 1.94 2.15
C TYR A 199 -14.61 1.59 0.67
N PHE A 200 -15.32 0.51 0.32
CA PHE A 200 -15.65 0.18 -1.05
C PHE A 200 -16.44 1.30 -1.74
N VAL A 201 -17.51 1.78 -1.11
CA VAL A 201 -18.29 2.92 -1.64
C VAL A 201 -17.40 4.16 -1.83
N MET A 202 -16.48 4.44 -0.92
CA MET A 202 -15.52 5.53 -1.07
C MET A 202 -14.59 5.36 -2.29
N ILE A 203 -14.03 4.16 -2.51
CA ILE A 203 -13.17 3.88 -3.67
C ILE A 203 -13.94 4.01 -4.99
N ILE A 204 -15.16 3.48 -5.06
CA ILE A 204 -16.04 3.64 -6.23
C ILE A 204 -16.36 5.13 -6.46
N GLY A 205 -16.78 5.84 -5.41
CA GLY A 205 -17.11 7.26 -5.47
C GLY A 205 -15.94 8.13 -5.94
N LEU A 206 -14.74 7.89 -5.40
CA LEU A 206 -13.51 8.57 -5.82
C LEU A 206 -13.19 8.28 -7.29
N THR A 207 -13.29 7.02 -7.71
CA THR A 207 -13.07 6.61 -9.11
C THR A 207 -14.02 7.33 -10.06
N LEU A 208 -15.32 7.37 -9.74
CA LEU A 208 -16.33 8.05 -10.55
C LEU A 208 -16.12 9.57 -10.58
N LEU A 209 -15.76 10.17 -9.45
CA LEU A 209 -15.47 11.60 -9.34
C LEU A 209 -14.28 11.99 -10.23
N ILE A 210 -13.19 11.21 -10.17
CA ILE A 210 -12.00 11.47 -11.00
C ILE A 210 -12.32 11.17 -12.47
N TYR A 211 -13.05 10.11 -12.79
CA TYR A 211 -13.48 9.81 -14.16
C TYR A 211 -14.25 10.98 -14.79
N LYS A 212 -15.18 11.57 -14.03
CA LYS A 212 -15.98 12.73 -14.47
C LYS A 212 -15.12 13.96 -14.77
N ASN A 213 -14.09 14.23 -13.96
CA ASN A 213 -13.26 15.43 -14.12
C ASN A 213 -12.04 15.22 -15.04
N ARG A 214 -11.49 14.00 -15.07
CA ARG A 214 -10.24 13.62 -15.75
C ARG A 214 -10.31 12.16 -16.20
N LYS A 215 -11.09 11.92 -17.26
CA LYS A 215 -11.32 10.59 -17.84
C LYS A 215 -10.03 9.80 -18.10
N THR A 216 -8.96 10.43 -18.58
CA THR A 216 -7.68 9.76 -18.90
C THR A 216 -6.96 9.19 -17.67
N ALA A 217 -7.24 9.70 -16.47
CA ALA A 217 -6.68 9.17 -15.23
C ALA A 217 -7.27 7.81 -14.86
N ILE A 218 -8.53 7.55 -15.25
CA ILE A 218 -9.25 6.33 -14.90
C ILE A 218 -9.34 5.38 -16.10
N TYR A 219 -9.57 5.92 -17.29
CA TYR A 219 -9.77 5.16 -18.52
C TYR A 219 -8.42 4.90 -19.22
N ASN A 220 -7.57 4.13 -18.54
CA ASN A 220 -6.32 3.61 -19.09
C ASN A 220 -6.10 2.14 -18.67
N ASN A 221 -5.27 1.42 -19.42
CA ASN A 221 -5.07 -0.02 -19.26
C ASN A 221 -4.71 -0.42 -17.85
N PHE A 222 -3.70 0.25 -17.30
CA PHE A 222 -3.21 -0.07 -15.97
C PHE A 222 -4.26 0.17 -14.90
N TYR A 223 -4.90 1.36 -14.88
CA TYR A 223 -5.93 1.66 -13.90
C TYR A 223 -7.11 0.69 -13.99
N CYS A 224 -7.62 0.45 -15.20
CA CYS A 224 -8.73 -0.49 -15.40
C CYS A 224 -8.38 -1.90 -14.92
N ALA A 225 -7.14 -2.35 -15.13
CA ALA A 225 -6.68 -3.65 -14.68
C ALA A 225 -6.65 -3.76 -13.15
N ILE A 226 -6.00 -2.82 -12.47
CA ILE A 226 -5.92 -2.85 -10.99
C ILE A 226 -7.31 -2.62 -10.37
N PHE A 227 -8.17 -1.82 -10.99
CA PHE A 227 -9.53 -1.60 -10.53
C PHE A 227 -10.38 -2.87 -10.69
N LEU A 228 -10.26 -3.59 -11.81
CA LEU A 228 -10.93 -4.87 -12.00
C LEU A 228 -10.47 -5.92 -10.97
N ILE A 229 -9.15 -6.02 -10.73
CA ILE A 229 -8.60 -6.90 -9.69
C ILE A 229 -9.18 -6.55 -8.33
N TYR A 230 -9.25 -5.26 -7.99
CA TYR A 230 -9.87 -4.81 -6.74
C TYR A 230 -11.33 -5.22 -6.62
N LEU A 231 -12.13 -5.09 -7.68
CA LEU A 231 -13.53 -5.52 -7.68
C LEU A 231 -13.65 -7.04 -7.45
N ILE A 232 -12.85 -7.84 -8.18
CA ILE A 232 -12.81 -9.30 -8.00
C ILE A 232 -12.45 -9.65 -6.56
N LEU A 233 -11.36 -9.06 -6.05
CA LEU A 233 -10.92 -9.28 -4.68
C LEU A 233 -12.00 -8.90 -3.67
N TYR A 234 -12.78 -7.84 -3.90
CA TYR A 234 -13.82 -7.41 -2.96
C TYR A 234 -14.94 -8.44 -2.83
N PHE A 235 -15.36 -9.02 -3.95
CA PHE A 235 -16.38 -10.07 -3.96
C PHE A 235 -15.86 -11.42 -3.45
N LEU A 236 -14.55 -11.69 -3.53
CA LEU A 236 -13.93 -12.86 -2.91
C LEU A 236 -13.73 -12.66 -1.40
N ASN A 237 -13.09 -11.54 -1.01
CA ASN A 237 -12.82 -11.17 0.37
C ASN A 237 -12.61 -9.64 0.52
N PRO A 238 -13.48 -8.91 1.23
CA PRO A 238 -13.36 -7.46 1.40
C PRO A 238 -12.07 -6.97 2.08
N VAL A 239 -11.44 -7.78 2.94
CA VAL A 239 -10.17 -7.45 3.61
C VAL A 239 -9.02 -7.47 2.61
N MET A 240 -8.98 -8.46 1.70
CA MET A 240 -8.00 -8.50 0.61
C MET A 240 -8.14 -7.29 -0.30
N ALA A 241 -9.37 -6.94 -0.67
CA ALA A 241 -9.63 -5.75 -1.48
C ALA A 241 -9.17 -4.47 -0.77
N TYR A 242 -9.44 -4.34 0.53
CA TYR A 242 -8.94 -3.21 1.32
C TYR A 242 -7.41 -3.11 1.27
N ARG A 243 -6.68 -4.22 1.47
CA ARG A 243 -5.21 -4.24 1.38
C ARG A 243 -4.70 -3.94 -0.04
N PHE A 244 -5.41 -4.41 -1.07
CA PHE A 244 -5.05 -4.13 -2.46
C PHE A 244 -5.37 -2.69 -2.87
N SER A 245 -6.37 -2.06 -2.24
CA SER A 245 -6.83 -0.70 -2.59
C SER A 245 -5.74 0.37 -2.52
N TYR A 246 -4.69 0.15 -1.72
CA TYR A 246 -3.56 1.07 -1.64
C TYR A 246 -2.89 1.27 -3.01
N TYR A 247 -2.90 0.29 -3.91
CA TYR A 247 -2.40 0.47 -5.28
C TYR A 247 -3.23 1.47 -6.08
N ILE A 248 -4.56 1.40 -5.95
CA ILE A 248 -5.49 2.35 -6.57
C ILE A 248 -5.27 3.74 -5.99
N ILE A 249 -5.22 3.84 -4.65
CA ILE A 249 -5.06 5.13 -3.97
C ILE A 249 -3.71 5.76 -4.33
N ILE A 250 -2.60 5.01 -4.28
CA ILE A 250 -1.27 5.52 -4.63
C ILE A 250 -1.24 5.98 -6.08
N TYR A 251 -1.79 5.20 -7.01
CA TYR A 251 -1.87 5.58 -8.41
C TYR A 251 -2.59 6.94 -8.57
N LEU A 252 -3.78 7.09 -7.96
CA LEU A 252 -4.54 8.33 -8.03
C LEU A 252 -3.81 9.48 -7.32
N ALA A 253 -3.09 9.17 -6.24
CA ALA A 253 -2.33 10.14 -5.47
C ALA A 253 -1.17 10.72 -6.29
N VAL A 254 -0.46 9.90 -7.07
CA VAL A 254 0.71 10.33 -7.85
C VAL A 254 0.36 10.73 -9.29
N TYR A 255 -0.90 10.61 -9.71
CA TYR A 255 -1.29 10.94 -11.08
C TYR A 255 -1.03 12.43 -11.39
N PRO A 256 -0.36 12.76 -12.51
CA PRO A 256 -0.08 14.15 -12.86
C PRO A 256 -1.36 14.85 -13.37
N PHE A 257 -1.89 15.75 -12.56
CA PHE A 257 -3.10 16.50 -12.86
C PHE A 257 -2.75 17.88 -13.41
N TYR A 258 -2.56 17.98 -14.74
CA TYR A 258 -2.35 19.27 -15.40
C TYR A 258 -3.64 20.12 -15.43
N GLY A 259 -3.52 21.42 -15.14
CA GLY A 259 -4.64 22.38 -15.15
C GLY A 259 -5.56 22.32 -13.93
N LYS A 260 -6.44 23.31 -13.74
CA LYS A 260 -7.34 23.41 -12.56
C LYS A 260 -8.53 22.44 -12.66
N LEU A 261 -8.84 21.72 -11.58
CA LEU A 261 -10.13 21.02 -11.45
C LEU A 261 -11.19 21.99 -10.95
N LYS A 262 -12.47 21.79 -11.33
CA LYS A 262 -13.59 22.69 -11.01
C LYS A 262 -13.70 23.03 -9.51
N TYR A 263 -13.35 22.08 -8.64
CA TYR A 263 -13.50 22.20 -7.19
C TYR A 263 -12.17 22.28 -6.43
N ASP A 264 -11.04 22.51 -7.10
CA ASP A 264 -9.70 22.46 -6.48
C ASP A 264 -9.60 23.38 -5.23
N LYS A 265 -10.16 24.60 -5.27
CA LYS A 265 -10.09 25.55 -4.15
C LYS A 265 -10.83 25.05 -2.92
N ILE A 266 -12.05 24.53 -3.09
CA ILE A 266 -12.88 24.02 -2.00
C ILE A 266 -12.23 22.77 -1.40
N LEU A 267 -11.76 21.84 -2.24
CA LEU A 267 -11.09 20.62 -1.78
C LEU A 267 -9.81 20.93 -1.01
N ASN A 268 -9.01 21.91 -1.45
CA ASN A 268 -7.83 22.34 -0.71
C ASN A 268 -8.17 22.83 0.69
N ILE A 269 -9.24 23.64 0.85
CA ILE A 269 -9.66 24.15 2.16
C ILE A 269 -10.14 23.00 3.05
N VAL A 270 -11.07 22.17 2.54
CA VAL A 270 -11.65 21.05 3.29
C VAL A 270 -10.56 20.10 3.77
N PHE A 271 -9.65 19.67 2.89
CA PHE A 271 -8.61 18.73 3.28
C PHE A 271 -7.53 19.34 4.17
N SER A 272 -7.27 20.65 4.06
CA SER A 272 -6.39 21.32 5.02
C SER A 272 -6.99 21.33 6.43
N ILE A 273 -8.31 21.57 6.55
CA ILE A 273 -9.02 21.49 7.84
C ILE A 273 -8.98 20.06 8.39
N VAL A 274 -9.24 19.06 7.55
CA VAL A 274 -9.15 17.63 7.94
C VAL A 274 -7.74 17.29 8.42
N LEU A 275 -6.70 17.78 7.76
CA LEU A 275 -5.31 17.57 8.18
C LEU A 275 -5.03 18.21 9.55
N VAL A 276 -5.46 19.45 9.76
CA VAL A 276 -5.30 20.13 11.05
C VAL A 276 -6.04 19.37 12.15
N PHE A 277 -7.26 18.92 11.89
CA PHE A 277 -8.05 18.12 12.82
C PHE A 277 -7.37 16.79 13.15
N LEU A 278 -6.89 16.07 12.13
CA LEU A 278 -6.19 14.80 12.33
C LEU A 278 -4.85 15.00 13.06
N PHE A 279 -4.09 16.02 12.70
CA PHE A 279 -2.86 16.37 13.39
C PHE A 279 -3.14 16.71 14.86
N TYR A 280 -4.15 17.53 15.13
CA TYR A 280 -4.58 17.83 16.50
C TYR A 280 -4.93 16.56 17.27
N ASN A 281 -5.80 15.69 16.74
CA ASN A 281 -6.20 14.48 17.44
C ASN A 281 -5.05 13.50 17.64
N VAL A 282 -4.21 13.27 16.64
CA VAL A 282 -3.05 12.36 16.72
C VAL A 282 -1.99 12.92 17.67
N PHE A 283 -1.69 14.22 17.62
CA PHE A 283 -0.69 14.85 18.48
C PHE A 283 -1.18 15.00 19.92
N TYR A 284 -2.43 15.45 20.11
CA TYR A 284 -3.05 15.60 21.43
C TYR A 284 -3.19 14.24 22.13
N SER A 285 -3.68 13.20 21.44
CA SER A 285 -3.82 11.86 22.02
C SER A 285 -2.49 11.16 22.31
N SER A 286 -1.41 11.53 21.61
CA SER A 286 -0.09 10.90 21.80
C SER A 286 0.83 11.64 22.78
N HIS A 287 0.57 12.90 23.11
CA HIS A 287 1.47 13.73 23.95
C HIS A 287 0.81 14.35 25.18
N ILE A 288 -0.53 14.35 25.30
CA ILE A 288 -1.24 14.86 26.48
C ILE A 288 -1.96 13.69 27.16
N ASP A 289 -1.19 12.92 27.95
CA ASP A 289 -1.76 11.97 28.90
C ASP A 289 -2.32 12.75 30.11
N LEU A 290 -3.54 13.28 29.96
CA LEU A 290 -4.27 14.01 31.01
C LEU A 290 -4.62 13.15 32.24
N LYS A 291 -4.22 11.87 32.27
CA LYS A 291 -4.30 11.04 33.48
C LYS A 291 -3.23 11.38 34.53
N LEU A 292 -2.26 12.23 34.20
CA LEU A 292 -1.30 12.78 35.18
C LEU A 292 -1.74 14.14 35.78
N LEU A 293 -2.97 14.60 35.48
CA LEU A 293 -3.57 15.81 36.07
C LEU A 293 -4.98 15.53 36.65
N LYS A 294 -5.17 14.34 37.22
CA LYS A 294 -6.24 14.07 38.19
C LYS A 294 -5.71 13.25 39.35
#